data_AF-A0A6N6STF5-F1
#
_entry.id   AF-A0A6N6STF5-F1
#
_cell.length_a   1.000
_cell.length_b   1.000
_cell.length_c   1.000
_cell.angle_alpha   90.00
_cell.angle_beta   90.00
_cell.angle_gamma   90.00
#
_symmetry.space_group_name_H-M   'P 1'
#
loop_
_entity.id
_entity.type
_entity.pdbx_description
1 polymer ?
#
loop_
_entity_poly.entity_id
_entity_poly.type
_entity_poly.pdbx_seq_one_letter_code
_entity_poly.pdbx_strand_id
1 'polypeptide(L)'
;MTALAISYWRDRPAAAMAGLGLISGILSAIVGFNFGLPALEPVAAFFFFGAEMLPIGFFFGAVVTFGVWFWAGESKAAPLLFLTTMWAWSAAVHTALRLHKFGGGDAVPATLIVASIAAGIVGAGLTQLGAAVLAPGLRGPLRFALTCAVGGVAGLMLYLGEMKIVDSRMLFVVWQPAVAYCLGLGLGRPGAINGIRDA
;
A
#
# COMPACT_ATOMS: atom_id res chain seq x y z
N MET A 1 20.71 16.18 18.70
CA MET A 1 20.31 14.79 18.40
C MET A 1 19.45 14.66 17.12
N THR A 2 18.69 15.68 16.72
CA THR A 2 17.78 15.64 15.56
C THR A 2 18.48 15.46 14.20
N ALA A 3 19.61 16.13 13.94
CA ALA A 3 20.29 16.04 12.64
C ALA A 3 20.84 14.64 12.32
N LEU A 4 21.43 13.96 13.32
CA LEU A 4 21.96 12.59 13.20
C LEU A 4 20.87 11.55 12.98
N ALA A 5 19.71 11.73 13.62
CA ALA A 5 18.56 10.85 13.43
C ALA A 5 17.97 11.01 12.00
N ILE A 6 17.84 12.25 11.53
CA ILE A 6 17.33 12.53 10.18
C ILE A 6 18.24 11.94 9.10
N SER A 7 19.57 12.11 9.23
CA SER A 7 20.52 11.52 8.27
C SER A 7 20.46 10.00 8.24
N TYR A 8 20.32 9.36 9.41
CA TYR A 8 20.23 7.90 9.52
C TYR A 8 19.02 7.32 8.77
N TRP A 9 17.83 7.93 8.93
CA TRP A 9 16.62 7.48 8.23
C TRP A 9 16.67 7.78 6.73
N ARG A 10 17.30 8.90 6.35
CA ARG A 10 17.50 9.26 4.94
C ARG A 10 18.27 8.18 4.18
N ASP A 11 19.22 7.53 4.83
CA ASP A 11 20.07 6.50 4.22
C ASP A 11 19.46 5.08 4.27
N ARG A 12 18.26 4.93 4.86
CA ARG A 12 17.56 3.63 5.03
C ARG A 12 16.10 3.70 4.55
N PRO A 13 15.86 3.95 3.25
CA PRO A 13 14.51 4.14 2.71
C PRO A 13 13.58 2.96 2.99
N ALA A 14 14.04 1.72 2.88
CA ALA A 14 13.23 0.53 3.18
C ALA A 14 12.70 0.52 4.63
N ALA A 15 13.57 0.76 5.60
CA ALA A 15 13.18 0.79 7.01
C ALA A 15 12.30 2.00 7.33
N ALA A 16 12.61 3.17 6.75
CA ALA A 16 11.81 4.37 6.95
C ALA A 16 10.40 4.22 6.35
N MET A 17 10.30 3.67 5.13
CA MET A 17 9.02 3.36 4.48
C MET A 17 8.22 2.33 5.27
N ALA A 18 8.86 1.28 5.80
CA ALA A 18 8.19 0.32 6.68
C ALA A 18 7.64 0.99 7.94
N GLY A 19 8.43 1.87 8.57
CA GLY A 19 7.98 2.65 9.72
C GLY A 19 6.78 3.54 9.41
N LEU A 20 6.82 4.26 8.29
CA LEU A 20 5.68 5.06 7.84
C LEU A 20 4.45 4.19 7.50
N GLY A 21 4.66 3.06 6.83
CA GLY A 21 3.61 2.10 6.51
C GLY A 21 2.97 1.47 7.75
N LEU A 22 3.76 1.27 8.82
CA LEU A 22 3.24 0.82 10.11
C LEU A 22 2.37 1.90 10.75
N ILE A 23 2.81 3.17 10.71
CA ILE A 23 2.02 4.30 11.21
C ILE A 23 0.69 4.39 10.44
N SER A 24 0.70 4.32 9.10
CA SER A 24 -0.53 4.33 8.32
C SER A 24 -1.40 3.12 8.61
N GLY A 25 -0.80 1.95 8.86
CA GLY A 25 -1.51 0.72 9.20
C GLY A 25 -2.22 0.82 10.54
N ILE A 26 -1.58 1.41 11.55
CA ILE A 26 -2.18 1.70 12.85
C ILE A 26 -3.32 2.71 12.72
N LEU A 27 -3.11 3.82 11.98
CA LEU A 27 -4.15 4.82 11.75
C LEU A 27 -5.35 4.20 11.02
N SER A 28 -5.09 3.36 10.03
CA SER A 28 -6.10 2.60 9.29
C SER A 28 -6.84 1.61 10.19
N ALA A 29 -6.17 0.96 11.15
CA ALA A 29 -6.80 0.05 12.12
C ALA A 29 -7.70 0.78 13.14
N ILE A 30 -7.31 1.99 13.55
CA ILE A 30 -8.06 2.80 14.54
C ILE A 30 -9.27 3.49 13.88
N VAL A 31 -9.04 4.11 12.72
CA VAL A 31 -10.03 4.98 12.06
C VAL A 31 -10.84 4.22 11.00
N GLY A 32 -10.21 3.26 10.32
CA GLY A 32 -10.84 2.49 9.24
C GLY A 32 -12.08 1.76 9.71
N PHE A 33 -13.15 1.89 8.94
CA PHE A 33 -14.50 1.40 9.22
C PHE A 33 -15.26 2.06 10.39
N ASN A 34 -14.57 2.80 11.26
CA ASN A 34 -15.20 3.46 12.42
C ASN A 34 -15.67 4.90 12.12
N PHE A 35 -15.10 5.53 11.10
CA PHE A 35 -15.43 6.91 10.71
C PHE A 35 -15.98 6.95 9.27
N GLY A 36 -17.29 6.80 9.13
CA GLY A 36 -18.00 7.17 7.90
C GLY A 36 -18.43 8.64 8.00
N LEU A 37 -17.82 9.53 7.21
CA LEU A 37 -18.31 10.89 7.05
C LEU A 37 -19.21 10.92 5.81
N PRO A 38 -20.54 11.05 5.95
CA PRO A 38 -21.45 11.03 4.79
C PRO A 38 -21.12 12.11 3.75
N ALA A 39 -20.51 13.22 4.18
CA ALA A 39 -20.04 14.28 3.31
C ALA A 39 -18.93 13.83 2.33
N LEU A 40 -18.23 12.73 2.63
CA LEU A 40 -17.17 12.18 1.79
C LEU A 40 -17.64 11.07 0.85
N GLU A 41 -18.93 10.73 0.87
CA GLU A 41 -19.51 9.70 -0.01
C GLU A 41 -19.25 9.97 -1.51
N PRO A 42 -19.33 11.21 -2.04
CA PRO A 42 -18.99 11.47 -3.44
C PRO A 42 -17.52 11.15 -3.77
N VAL A 43 -16.62 11.38 -2.81
CA VAL A 43 -15.18 11.08 -2.96
C VAL A 43 -14.96 9.57 -2.91
N ALA A 44 -15.64 8.88 -1.99
CA ALA A 44 -15.55 7.42 -1.87
C ALA A 44 -16.13 6.71 -3.11
N ALA A 45 -17.24 7.23 -3.65
CA ALA A 45 -17.85 6.75 -4.88
C ALA A 45 -16.93 6.88 -6.09
N PHE A 46 -16.09 7.92 -6.17
CA PHE A 46 -15.06 8.05 -7.21
C PHE A 46 -14.08 6.86 -7.20
N PHE A 47 -13.82 6.28 -6.02
CA PHE A 47 -13.00 5.08 -5.86
C PHE A 47 -13.82 3.80 -5.70
N PHE A 48 -15.13 3.81 -5.98
CA PHE A 48 -16.03 2.66 -5.90
C PHE A 48 -16.15 1.95 -4.53
N PHE A 49 -15.93 2.62 -3.41
CA PHE A 49 -16.18 2.04 -2.07
C PHE A 49 -16.99 3.00 -1.18
N GLY A 50 -17.50 2.52 -0.05
CA GLY A 50 -18.22 3.35 0.94
C GLY A 50 -17.27 4.28 1.71
N ALA A 51 -17.78 5.43 2.18
CA ALA A 51 -16.97 6.45 2.87
C ALA A 51 -16.14 5.91 4.05
N GLU A 52 -16.58 4.84 4.70
CA GLU A 52 -15.90 4.18 5.81
C GLU A 52 -14.57 3.49 5.42
N MET A 53 -14.38 3.18 4.14
CA MET A 53 -13.14 2.57 3.60
C MET A 53 -12.13 3.61 3.10
N LEU A 54 -12.56 4.86 2.92
CA LEU A 54 -11.74 5.96 2.42
C LEU A 54 -10.49 6.23 3.29
N PRO A 55 -10.58 6.25 4.64
CA PRO A 55 -9.42 6.56 5.47
C PRO A 55 -8.24 5.59 5.26
N ILE A 56 -8.53 4.31 4.99
CA ILE A 56 -7.51 3.26 4.84
C ILE A 56 -6.64 3.56 3.61
N GLY A 57 -7.27 3.75 2.45
CA GLY A 57 -6.58 4.14 1.23
C GLY A 57 -5.86 5.47 1.39
N PHE A 58 -6.50 6.44 2.05
CA PHE A 58 -5.95 7.78 2.24
C PHE A 58 -4.64 7.77 3.04
N PHE A 59 -4.61 7.12 4.20
CA PHE A 59 -3.41 7.09 5.05
C PHE A 59 -2.25 6.40 4.35
N PHE A 60 -2.50 5.27 3.70
CA PHE A 60 -1.45 4.55 2.99
C PHE A 60 -0.99 5.30 1.74
N GLY A 61 -1.92 5.85 0.96
CA GLY A 61 -1.63 6.68 -0.20
C GLY A 61 -0.79 7.91 0.16
N ALA A 62 -1.10 8.58 1.26
CA ALA A 62 -0.34 9.72 1.75
C ALA A 62 1.10 9.34 2.11
N VAL A 63 1.28 8.25 2.86
CA VAL A 63 2.60 7.74 3.24
C VAL A 63 3.43 7.30 2.04
N VAL A 64 2.86 6.51 1.14
CA VAL A 64 3.55 6.04 -0.07
C VAL A 64 3.97 7.22 -0.93
N THR A 65 3.06 8.18 -1.13
CA THR A 65 3.33 9.38 -1.93
C THR A 65 4.43 10.23 -1.30
N PHE A 66 4.32 10.52 0.00
CA PHE A 66 5.31 11.28 0.73
C PHE A 66 6.68 10.61 0.69
N GLY A 67 6.76 9.32 0.96
CA GLY A 67 8.01 8.59 0.98
C GLY A 67 8.66 8.53 -0.41
N VAL A 68 7.92 8.12 -1.44
CA VAL A 68 8.45 8.08 -2.81
C VAL A 68 8.90 9.47 -3.26
N TRP A 69 8.11 10.53 -2.98
CA TRP A 69 8.52 11.91 -3.26
C TRP A 69 9.82 12.30 -2.53
N PHE A 70 9.92 11.99 -1.23
CA PHE A 70 11.07 12.34 -0.40
C PHE A 70 12.38 11.72 -0.88
N TRP A 71 12.35 10.45 -1.35
CA TRP A 71 13.56 9.76 -1.83
C TRP A 71 13.78 9.87 -3.35
N ALA A 72 12.74 9.97 -4.16
CA ALA A 72 12.87 10.09 -5.63
C ALA A 72 13.08 11.54 -6.08
N GLY A 73 12.69 12.53 -5.27
CA GLY A 73 12.89 13.96 -5.55
C GLY A 73 11.97 14.54 -6.63
N GLU A 74 10.98 13.78 -7.13
CA GLU A 74 10.06 14.20 -8.18
C GLU A 74 8.67 14.47 -7.60
N SER A 75 8.23 15.74 -7.61
CA SER A 75 6.96 16.17 -7.05
C SER A 75 5.81 16.18 -8.07
N LYS A 76 6.10 16.26 -9.37
CA LYS A 76 5.08 16.53 -10.40
C LYS A 76 4.06 15.41 -10.54
N ALA A 77 4.47 14.16 -10.29
CA ALA A 77 3.58 12.99 -10.34
C ALA A 77 3.18 12.47 -8.96
N ALA A 78 3.44 13.21 -7.87
CA ALA A 78 2.97 12.84 -6.53
C ALA A 78 1.44 12.74 -6.44
N PRO A 79 0.63 13.64 -7.05
CA PRO A 79 -0.83 13.47 -7.07
C PRO A 79 -1.27 12.20 -7.79
N LEU A 80 -0.60 11.85 -8.89
CA LEU A 80 -0.88 10.62 -9.63
C LEU A 80 -0.60 9.39 -8.76
N LEU A 81 0.54 9.33 -8.07
CA LEU A 81 0.87 8.22 -7.16
C LEU A 81 -0.17 8.08 -6.04
N PHE A 82 -0.58 9.19 -5.45
CA PHE A 82 -1.62 9.18 -4.42
C PHE A 82 -2.91 8.56 -4.96
N LEU A 83 -3.39 9.05 -6.11
CA LEU A 83 -4.59 8.53 -6.76
C LEU A 83 -4.44 7.07 -7.16
N THR A 84 -3.30 6.66 -7.71
CA THR A 84 -3.04 5.26 -8.05
C THR A 84 -3.06 4.36 -6.83
N THR A 85 -2.55 4.82 -5.68
CA THR A 85 -2.58 4.04 -4.43
C THR A 85 -4.01 3.91 -3.88
N MET A 86 -4.82 4.97 -4.00
CA MET A 86 -6.25 4.91 -3.68
C MET A 86 -7.00 3.92 -4.58
N TRP A 87 -6.73 3.95 -5.88
CA TRP A 87 -7.27 2.99 -6.84
C TRP A 87 -6.79 1.56 -6.59
N ALA A 88 -5.55 1.38 -6.16
CA ALA A 88 -5.00 0.08 -5.79
C ALA A 88 -5.75 -0.53 -4.60
N TRP A 89 -6.05 0.28 -3.58
CA TRP A 89 -6.89 -0.14 -2.45
C TRP A 89 -8.28 -0.57 -2.90
N SER A 90 -8.96 0.26 -3.71
CA SER A 90 -10.26 -0.08 -4.29
C SER A 90 -10.22 -1.39 -5.08
N ALA A 91 -9.23 -1.53 -5.97
CA ALA A 91 -9.07 -2.72 -6.79
C ALA A 91 -8.88 -3.97 -5.93
N ALA A 92 -8.07 -3.90 -4.86
CA ALA A 92 -7.87 -5.00 -3.94
C ALA A 92 -9.19 -5.44 -3.26
N VAL A 93 -9.99 -4.50 -2.76
CA VAL A 93 -11.30 -4.79 -2.14
C VAL A 93 -12.24 -5.47 -3.15
N HIS A 94 -12.35 -4.93 -4.37
CA HIS A 94 -13.20 -5.53 -5.40
C HIS A 94 -12.70 -6.90 -5.87
N THR A 95 -11.39 -7.09 -5.94
CA THR A 95 -10.80 -8.40 -6.25
C THR A 95 -11.17 -9.42 -5.19
N ALA A 96 -11.04 -9.08 -3.90
CA ALA A 96 -11.44 -9.97 -2.81
C ALA A 96 -12.92 -10.34 -2.90
N LEU A 97 -13.80 -9.34 -3.00
CA LEU A 97 -15.25 -9.53 -3.03
C LEU A 97 -15.71 -10.36 -4.24
N ARG A 98 -15.18 -10.06 -5.43
CA ARG A 98 -15.58 -10.76 -6.66
C ARG A 98 -15.06 -12.18 -6.69
N LEU A 99 -13.80 -12.43 -6.33
CA LEU A 99 -13.25 -13.78 -6.35
C LEU A 99 -13.91 -14.67 -5.30
N HIS A 100 -14.18 -14.16 -4.10
CA HIS A 100 -14.93 -14.90 -3.09
C HIS A 100 -16.33 -15.25 -3.60
N LYS A 101 -17.06 -14.27 -4.14
CA LYS A 101 -18.41 -14.47 -4.67
C LYS A 101 -18.48 -15.46 -5.84
N PHE A 102 -17.60 -15.33 -6.83
CA PHE A 102 -17.59 -16.21 -8.00
C PHE A 102 -17.08 -17.62 -7.68
N GLY A 103 -16.26 -17.78 -6.65
CA GLY A 103 -15.74 -19.07 -6.22
C GLY A 103 -16.76 -19.96 -5.50
N GLY A 104 -17.95 -19.45 -5.17
CA GLY A 104 -18.94 -20.16 -4.35
C GLY A 104 -19.08 -19.60 -2.93
N GLY A 105 -18.38 -18.51 -2.61
CA GLY A 105 -18.48 -17.82 -1.33
C GLY A 105 -18.13 -18.71 -0.14
N ASP A 106 -18.90 -18.57 0.93
CA ASP A 106 -18.67 -19.28 2.20
C ASP A 106 -18.84 -20.80 2.09
N ALA A 107 -19.41 -21.29 0.98
CA ALA A 107 -19.52 -22.73 0.72
C ALA A 107 -18.17 -23.39 0.39
N VAL A 108 -17.17 -22.62 -0.04
CA VAL A 108 -15.85 -23.14 -0.44
C VAL A 108 -14.73 -22.35 0.24
N PRO A 109 -14.20 -22.80 1.39
CA PRO A 109 -13.19 -22.06 2.16
C PRO A 109 -11.91 -21.72 1.39
N ALA A 110 -11.54 -22.55 0.41
CA ALA A 110 -10.37 -22.32 -0.44
C ALA A 110 -10.49 -21.03 -1.28
N THR A 111 -11.72 -20.58 -1.58
CA THR A 111 -11.95 -19.38 -2.39
C THR A 111 -11.56 -18.11 -1.65
N LEU A 112 -11.77 -18.06 -0.34
CA LEU A 112 -11.37 -16.94 0.51
C LEU A 112 -9.85 -16.80 0.58
N ILE A 113 -9.12 -17.92 0.62
CA ILE A 113 -7.65 -17.92 0.56
C ILE A 113 -7.18 -17.33 -0.78
N VAL A 114 -7.72 -17.83 -1.89
CA VAL A 114 -7.37 -17.34 -3.23
C VAL A 114 -7.73 -15.86 -3.40
N ALA A 115 -8.92 -15.45 -2.95
CA ALA A 115 -9.38 -14.06 -2.97
C ALA A 115 -8.45 -13.15 -2.15
N SER A 116 -8.01 -13.59 -0.98
CA SER A 116 -7.10 -12.84 -0.09
C SER A 116 -5.72 -12.65 -0.71
N ILE A 117 -5.14 -13.71 -1.28
CA ILE A 117 -3.84 -13.64 -1.98
C ILE A 117 -3.97 -12.71 -3.19
N ALA A 118 -4.99 -12.92 -4.03
CA ALA A 118 -5.19 -12.14 -5.25
C ALA A 118 -5.41 -10.65 -4.95
N ALA A 119 -6.22 -10.31 -3.94
CA ALA A 119 -6.41 -8.94 -3.50
C ALA A 119 -5.09 -8.31 -3.04
N GLY A 120 -4.30 -9.04 -2.24
CA GLY A 120 -2.97 -8.61 -1.80
C GLY A 120 -2.00 -8.35 -2.96
N ILE A 121 -1.98 -9.23 -3.97
CA ILE A 121 -1.18 -9.08 -5.19
C ILE A 121 -1.61 -7.84 -5.98
N VAL A 122 -2.92 -7.68 -6.23
CA VAL A 122 -3.46 -6.58 -7.02
C VAL A 122 -3.17 -5.24 -6.36
N GLY A 123 -3.43 -5.11 -5.06
CA GLY A 123 -3.17 -3.87 -4.32
C GLY A 123 -1.68 -3.51 -4.32
N ALA A 124 -0.80 -4.48 -4.07
CA ALA A 124 0.64 -4.22 -3.99
C ALA A 124 1.23 -3.93 -5.38
N GLY A 125 0.80 -4.66 -6.41
CA GLY A 125 1.22 -4.47 -7.79
C GLY A 125 0.82 -3.11 -8.34
N LEU A 126 -0.44 -2.69 -8.16
CA LEU A 126 -0.88 -1.36 -8.61
C LEU A 126 -0.16 -0.23 -7.86
N THR A 127 0.07 -0.37 -6.56
CA THR A 127 0.85 0.58 -5.77
C THR A 127 2.30 0.67 -6.29
N GLN A 128 2.94 -0.47 -6.57
CA GLN A 128 4.27 -0.53 -7.17
C GLN A 128 4.32 0.15 -8.54
N LEU A 129 3.32 -0.08 -9.41
CA LEU A 129 3.27 0.55 -10.74
C LEU A 129 3.16 2.06 -10.64
N GLY A 130 2.29 2.57 -9.76
CA GLY A 130 2.21 4.01 -9.48
C GLY A 130 3.56 4.56 -9.02
N ALA A 131 4.21 3.89 -8.08
CA ALA A 131 5.49 4.33 -7.54
C ALA A 131 6.62 4.27 -8.58
N ALA A 132 6.58 3.31 -9.50
CA ALA A 132 7.55 3.13 -10.58
C ALA A 132 7.50 4.26 -11.63
N VAL A 133 6.41 5.02 -11.71
CA VAL A 133 6.35 6.25 -12.51
C VAL A 133 7.37 7.27 -11.98
N LEU A 134 7.41 7.46 -10.66
CA LEU A 134 8.25 8.44 -9.98
C LEU A 134 9.68 7.95 -9.70
N ALA A 135 9.86 6.67 -9.39
CA ALA A 135 11.14 6.12 -9.01
C ALA A 135 11.61 5.07 -10.04
N PRO A 136 12.59 5.38 -10.92
CA PRO A 136 13.11 4.46 -11.92
C PRO A 136 13.62 3.13 -11.34
N GLY A 137 14.15 3.17 -10.11
CA GLY A 137 14.56 1.96 -9.39
C GLY A 137 13.42 0.94 -9.25
N LEU A 138 12.16 1.35 -9.18
CA LEU A 138 11.03 0.44 -8.98
C LEU A 138 10.54 -0.27 -10.25
N ARG A 139 11.09 0.07 -11.42
CA ARG A 139 10.63 -0.45 -12.73
C ARG A 139 11.09 -1.88 -13.04
N GLY A 140 12.02 -2.43 -12.24
CA GLY A 140 12.55 -3.77 -12.47
C GLY A 140 11.49 -4.87 -12.25
N PRO A 141 11.39 -5.88 -13.14
CA PRO A 141 10.37 -6.93 -13.03
C PRO A 141 10.53 -7.76 -11.75
N LEU A 142 11.76 -7.98 -11.29
CA LEU A 142 12.02 -8.68 -10.03
C LEU A 142 11.47 -7.92 -8.81
N ARG A 143 11.57 -6.57 -8.81
CA ARG A 143 11.03 -5.74 -7.73
C ARG A 143 9.50 -5.76 -7.75
N PHE A 144 8.91 -5.69 -8.94
CA PHE A 144 7.47 -5.85 -9.10
C PHE A 144 6.98 -7.21 -8.58
N ALA A 145 7.63 -8.30 -9.00
CA ALA A 145 7.30 -9.64 -8.54
C ALA A 145 7.44 -9.79 -7.02
N LEU A 146 8.52 -9.24 -6.43
CA LEU A 146 8.73 -9.25 -4.98
C LEU A 146 7.62 -8.51 -4.23
N THR A 147 7.27 -7.29 -4.66
CA THR A 147 6.20 -6.50 -4.02
C THR A 147 4.84 -7.20 -4.13
N CYS A 148 4.54 -7.79 -5.29
CA CYS A 148 3.33 -8.61 -5.48
C CYS A 148 3.32 -9.85 -4.56
N ALA A 149 4.44 -10.57 -4.47
CA ALA A 149 4.55 -11.76 -3.62
C ALA A 149 4.37 -11.41 -2.13
N VAL A 150 5.05 -10.36 -1.65
CA VAL A 150 4.89 -9.88 -0.27
C VAL A 150 3.47 -9.39 -0.02
N GLY A 151 2.89 -8.65 -0.96
CA GLY A 151 1.50 -8.21 -0.89
C GLY A 151 0.51 -9.37 -0.83
N GLY A 152 0.71 -10.43 -1.61
CA GLY A 152 -0.11 -11.64 -1.59
C GLY A 152 0.01 -12.42 -0.28
N VAL A 153 1.24 -12.61 0.22
CA VAL A 153 1.48 -13.29 1.51
C VAL A 153 0.87 -12.51 2.66
N ALA A 154 1.10 -11.19 2.73
CA ALA A 154 0.49 -10.34 3.75
C ALA A 154 -1.05 -10.25 3.58
N GLY A 155 -1.54 -10.39 2.34
CA GLY A 155 -2.96 -10.44 2.02
C GLY A 155 -3.69 -11.60 2.71
N LEU A 156 -2.99 -12.69 3.07
CA LEU A 156 -3.56 -13.79 3.85
C LEU A 156 -4.06 -13.35 5.25
N MET A 157 -3.65 -12.19 5.75
CA MET A 157 -4.24 -11.62 6.96
C MET A 157 -5.75 -11.36 6.80
N LEU A 158 -6.24 -11.11 5.57
CA LEU A 158 -7.66 -11.01 5.30
C LEU A 158 -8.36 -12.34 5.61
N TYR A 159 -7.84 -13.45 5.08
CA TYR A 159 -8.35 -14.79 5.36
C TYR A 159 -8.37 -15.09 6.87
N LEU A 160 -7.27 -14.83 7.59
CA LEU A 160 -7.21 -15.08 9.03
C LEU A 160 -8.19 -14.21 9.83
N GLY A 161 -8.41 -12.96 9.39
CA GLY A 161 -9.38 -12.05 9.99
C GLY A 161 -10.83 -12.50 9.78
N GLU A 162 -11.16 -12.95 8.58
CA GLU A 162 -12.49 -13.51 8.28
C GLU A 162 -12.75 -14.82 9.04
N MET A 163 -11.73 -15.67 9.18
CA MET A 163 -11.79 -16.88 10.00
C MET A 163 -11.79 -16.61 11.51
N LYS A 164 -11.76 -15.34 11.95
CA LYS A 164 -11.72 -14.91 13.36
C LYS A 164 -10.54 -15.47 14.15
N ILE A 165 -9.45 -15.83 13.47
CA ILE A 165 -8.19 -16.28 14.10
C ILE A 165 -7.42 -15.06 14.63
N VAL A 166 -7.51 -13.93 13.92
CA VAL A 166 -6.93 -12.64 14.31
C VAL A 166 -7.95 -11.53 14.10
N ASP A 167 -7.71 -10.34 14.65
CA ASP A 167 -8.52 -9.16 14.35
C ASP A 167 -8.32 -8.75 12.88
N SER A 168 -9.40 -8.53 12.12
CA SER A 168 -9.33 -8.11 10.71
C SER A 168 -8.52 -6.83 10.48
N ARG A 169 -8.41 -5.96 11.50
CA ARG A 169 -7.58 -4.75 11.46
C ARG A 169 -6.08 -5.06 11.35
N MET A 170 -5.67 -6.28 11.71
CA MET A 170 -4.27 -6.71 11.58
C MET A 170 -3.80 -6.77 10.14
N LEU A 171 -4.73 -6.89 9.18
CA LEU A 171 -4.42 -6.74 7.76
C LEU A 171 -3.65 -5.44 7.49
N PHE A 172 -4.10 -4.31 8.03
CA PHE A 172 -3.47 -3.01 7.73
C PHE A 172 -2.11 -2.85 8.38
N VAL A 173 -2.00 -3.33 9.63
CA VAL A 173 -0.76 -3.24 10.43
C VAL A 173 0.33 -4.15 9.87
N VAL A 174 -0.01 -5.21 9.15
CA VAL A 174 0.96 -6.12 8.53
C VAL A 174 1.22 -5.75 7.07
N TRP A 175 0.16 -5.55 6.29
CA TRP A 175 0.26 -5.39 4.85
C TRP A 175 0.89 -4.05 4.44
N GLN A 176 0.46 -2.94 5.03
CA GLN A 176 0.96 -1.61 4.68
C GLN A 176 2.48 -1.46 4.92
N PRO A 177 3.05 -1.80 6.09
CA PRO A 177 4.50 -1.74 6.27
C PRO A 177 5.27 -2.72 5.38
N ALA A 178 4.72 -3.91 5.12
CA ALA A 178 5.37 -4.90 4.26
C ALA A 178 5.51 -4.40 2.81
N VAL A 179 4.41 -3.89 2.24
CA VAL A 179 4.44 -3.31 0.88
C VAL A 179 5.30 -2.05 0.84
N ALA A 180 5.18 -1.16 1.83
CA ALA A 180 6.02 0.05 1.90
C ALA A 180 7.51 -0.28 2.00
N TYR A 181 7.89 -1.30 2.78
CA TYR A 181 9.27 -1.78 2.84
C TYR A 181 9.79 -2.20 1.45
N CYS A 182 9.01 -2.98 0.71
CA CYS A 182 9.37 -3.41 -0.66
C CYS A 182 9.56 -2.22 -1.60
N LEU A 183 8.70 -1.20 -1.51
CA LEU A 183 8.90 0.05 -2.25
C LEU A 183 10.21 0.74 -1.84
N GLY A 184 10.49 0.83 -0.55
CA GLY A 184 11.70 1.47 -0.05
C GLY A 184 13.00 0.75 -0.42
N LEU A 185 12.99 -0.56 -0.70
CA LEU A 185 14.14 -1.29 -1.28
C LEU A 185 14.52 -0.75 -2.67
N GLY A 186 13.57 -0.17 -3.38
CA GLY A 186 13.79 0.37 -4.72
C GLY A 186 14.12 1.85 -4.80
N LEU A 187 14.04 2.56 -3.68
CA LEU A 187 14.35 3.98 -3.59
C LEU A 187 15.86 4.20 -3.38
N GLY A 188 16.43 5.15 -4.13
CA GLY A 188 17.84 5.51 -4.01
C GLY A 188 18.12 6.41 -2.81
N ARG A 189 19.41 6.59 -2.48
CA ARG A 189 19.83 7.65 -1.55
C ARG A 189 19.55 9.02 -2.19
N PRO A 190 18.98 10.00 -1.47
CA PRO A 190 18.80 11.35 -1.99
C PRO A 190 20.17 11.94 -2.32
N GLY A 191 20.44 12.16 -3.62
CA GLY A 191 21.72 12.68 -4.14
C GLY A 191 22.44 11.78 -5.15
N ALA A 192 22.21 10.47 -5.17
CA ALA A 192 22.86 9.57 -6.15
C ALA A 192 22.28 9.72 -7.57
N ILE A 193 21.04 10.21 -7.71
CA ILE A 193 20.34 10.36 -8.99
C ILE A 193 20.70 11.68 -9.68
N ASN A 194 21.05 12.73 -8.91
CA ASN A 194 21.49 14.02 -9.49
C ASN A 194 22.91 13.91 -10.08
N GLY A 195 23.82 13.16 -9.45
CA GLY A 195 25.17 12.96 -9.99
C GLY A 195 25.24 12.17 -11.32
N ILE A 196 24.15 11.51 -11.74
CA ILE A 196 24.05 10.84 -13.05
C ILE A 196 23.35 11.74 -14.09
N ARG A 197 22.51 12.69 -13.65
CA ARG A 197 21.88 13.68 -14.54
C ARG A 197 22.80 14.85 -14.87
N ASP A 198 23.79 15.11 -14.01
CA ASP A 198 24.77 16.20 -14.15
C ASP A 198 26.13 15.72 -14.72
N ALA A 199 26.22 14.46 -15.16
CA ALA A 199 27.39 13.85 -15.82
C ALA A 199 27.06 13.47 -17.27
#